data_AF-A0A924TKM8-F1
#
_entry.id   AF-A0A924TKM8-F1
#
_cell.length_a   1.000
_cell.length_b   1.000
_cell.length_c   1.000
_cell.angle_alpha   90.00
_cell.angle_beta   90.00
_cell.angle_gamma   90.00
#
_symmetry.space_group_name_H-M   'P 1'
#
loop_
_entity.id
_entity.type
_entity.pdbx_description
1 polymer ?
#
loop_
_entity_poly.entity_id
_entity_poly.type
_entity_poly.pdbx_seq_one_letter_code
_entity_poly.pdbx_strand_id
1 'polypeptide(L)' 'QQFRGRCQLAFGIGTNLTNDLGDPPRHEPLQIVIKMIRCNGQPVAKLSDTPSKNMCDDEKYLAYLRQVFDITQP' A
#
# COMPACT_ATOMS: atom_id res chain seq x y z
N GLN A 1 14.44 -11.19 17.28
CA GLN A 1 14.76 -10.23 18.37
C GLN A 1 15.12 -8.81 17.88
N GLN A 2 14.99 -8.51 16.58
CA GLN A 2 15.47 -7.27 15.92
C GLN A 2 15.13 -5.93 16.62
N PHE A 3 13.94 -5.83 17.24
CA PHE A 3 13.41 -4.59 17.82
C PHE A 3 13.28 -4.62 19.35
N ARG A 4 13.78 -5.69 20.01
CA ARG A 4 13.64 -5.87 21.45
C ARG A 4 14.35 -4.73 22.20
N GLY A 5 13.61 -4.05 23.08
CA GLY A 5 14.13 -2.94 23.90
C GLY A 5 14.35 -1.61 23.15
N ARG A 6 14.00 -1.54 21.86
CA ARG A 6 14.20 -0.33 21.04
C ARG A 6 12.93 0.50 20.88
N CYS A 7 11.76 -0.15 20.89
CA CYS A 7 10.46 0.48 20.83
C CYS A 7 9.35 -0.48 21.29
N GLN A 8 8.15 0.05 21.54
CA GLN A 8 6.94 -0.75 21.72
C GLN A 8 6.47 -1.27 20.36
N LEU A 9 5.95 -2.49 20.32
CA LEU A 9 5.57 -3.18 19.09
C LEU A 9 4.14 -3.69 19.18
N ALA A 10 3.45 -3.64 18.04
CA ALA A 10 2.20 -4.34 17.78
C ALA A 10 2.25 -4.93 16.37
N PHE A 11 1.59 -6.08 16.17
CA PHE A 11 1.55 -6.78 14.89
C PHE A 11 0.10 -6.92 14.44
N GLY A 12 -0.26 -6.26 13.35
CA GLY A 12 -1.55 -6.46 12.67
C GLY A 12 -1.45 -7.62 11.69
N ILE A 13 -2.16 -8.70 11.96
CA ILE A 13 -2.23 -9.90 11.09
C ILE A 13 -3.65 -9.99 10.52
N GLY A 14 -3.78 -9.77 9.21
CA GLY A 14 -5.08 -9.70 8.51
C GLY A 14 -5.47 -11.02 7.87
N THR A 15 -5.35 -11.12 6.54
CA THR A 15 -5.76 -12.28 5.73
C THR A 15 -5.28 -13.63 6.27
N ASN A 16 -4.04 -13.70 6.77
CA ASN A 16 -3.50 -14.92 7.36
C ASN A 16 -4.19 -15.33 8.67
N LEU A 17 -4.82 -14.41 9.39
CA LEU A 17 -5.60 -14.75 10.59
C LEU A 17 -7.06 -15.08 10.25
N THR A 18 -7.67 -14.34 9.32
CA THR A 18 -9.12 -14.37 9.09
C THR A 18 -9.56 -15.14 7.86
N ASN A 19 -8.63 -15.53 6.98
CA ASN A 19 -8.93 -16.25 5.74
C ASN A 19 -7.82 -17.24 5.37
N ASP A 20 -7.31 -17.96 6.37
CA ASP A 20 -6.32 -19.04 6.21
C ASP A 20 -7.01 -20.41 6.21
N LEU A 21 -7.48 -20.82 5.03
CA LEU A 21 -8.23 -22.07 4.81
C LEU A 21 -7.43 -23.08 3.97
N GLY A 22 -6.10 -22.92 3.93
CA GLY A 22 -5.16 -23.74 3.17
C GLY A 22 -4.61 -23.05 1.92
N ASP A 23 -3.76 -23.78 1.20
CA ASP A 23 -2.98 -23.24 0.08
C ASP A 23 -3.57 -23.55 -1.31
N PRO A 24 -3.17 -22.81 -2.36
CA PRO A 24 -3.56 -23.09 -3.74
C PRO A 24 -3.21 -24.52 -4.18
N PRO A 25 -4.05 -25.17 -5.02
CA PRO A 25 -5.28 -24.64 -5.62
C PRO A 25 -6.52 -24.78 -4.72
N ARG A 26 -6.37 -25.33 -3.51
CA ARG A 26 -7.50 -25.62 -2.62
C ARG A 26 -8.18 -24.34 -2.15
N HIS A 27 -7.39 -23.32 -1.83
CA HIS A 27 -7.89 -22.02 -1.38
C HIS A 27 -6.87 -20.94 -1.69
N GLU A 28 -7.32 -19.82 -2.23
CA GLU A 28 -6.53 -18.60 -2.40
C GLU A 28 -7.41 -17.41 -1.98
N PRO A 29 -7.02 -16.64 -0.96
CA PRO A 29 -7.79 -15.46 -0.56
C PRO A 29 -7.87 -14.45 -1.70
N LEU A 30 -9.09 -14.02 -2.02
CA LEU A 30 -9.33 -12.98 -3.03
C LEU A 30 -8.55 -11.69 -2.71
N GLN A 31 -7.66 -11.29 -3.62
CA GLN A 31 -6.85 -10.07 -3.49
C GLN A 31 -7.64 -8.85 -3.99
N ILE A 32 -8.44 -8.25 -3.10
CA ILE A 32 -9.27 -7.07 -3.40
C ILE A 32 -8.87 -5.86 -2.57
N VAL A 33 -9.03 -4.67 -3.16
CA VAL A 33 -8.77 -3.38 -2.53
C VAL A 33 -9.84 -2.37 -2.93
N ILE A 34 -10.16 -1.45 -2.01
CA ILE A 34 -10.90 -0.23 -2.30
C ILE A 34 -9.99 0.93 -1.93
N LYS A 35 -9.85 1.91 -2.82
CA LYS A 35 -8.99 3.08 -2.59
C LYS A 35 -9.71 4.37 -2.97
N MET A 36 -9.34 5.46 -2.29
CA MET A 36 -9.78 6.80 -2.64
C MET A 36 -9.03 7.27 -3.89
N ILE A 37 -9.77 7.74 -4.89
CA ILE A 37 -9.20 8.24 -6.15
C ILE A 37 -9.36 9.75 -6.33
N ARG A 38 -10.32 10.38 -5.64
CA ARG A 38 -10.57 11.82 -5.69
C ARG A 38 -11.03 12.38 -4.35
N CYS A 39 -10.71 13.64 -4.10
CA CYS A 39 -11.23 14.44 -2.99
C CYS A 39 -11.51 15.86 -3.51
N ASN A 40 -12.71 16.41 -3.23
CA ASN A 40 -13.13 17.73 -3.74
C ASN A 40 -12.96 17.89 -5.27
N GLY A 41 -13.23 16.83 -6.03
CA GLY A 41 -13.06 16.82 -7.48
C GLY A 41 -11.60 16.77 -7.96
N GLN A 42 -10.61 16.78 -7.08
CA GLN A 42 -9.19 16.69 -7.43
C GLN A 42 -8.65 15.26 -7.29
N PRO A 43 -7.64 14.85 -8.08
CA PRO A 43 -7.00 13.55 -7.90
C PRO A 43 -6.28 13.47 -6.55
N VAL A 44 -6.20 12.26 -6.00
CA VAL A 44 -5.34 11.94 -4.85
C VAL A 44 -4.46 10.74 -5.20
N ALA A 45 -3.32 10.62 -4.54
CA ALA A 45 -2.40 9.53 -4.77
C ALA A 45 -1.81 9.00 -3.46
N LYS A 46 -1.44 7.72 -3.46
CA LYS A 46 -0.57 7.13 -2.46
C LYS A 46 0.77 6.79 -3.12
N LEU A 47 1.83 7.44 -2.66
CA LEU A 47 3.21 7.07 -2.99
C LEU A 47 3.70 6.02 -2.00
N SER A 48 4.38 5.01 -2.51
CA SER A 48 4.88 3.88 -1.73
C SER A 48 6.34 3.62 -2.10
N ASP A 49 7.15 3.22 -1.11
CA ASP A 49 8.55 2.84 -1.32
C ASP A 49 8.70 1.62 -2.25
N THR A 50 7.63 0.84 -2.41
CA THR A 50 7.53 -0.20 -3.45
C THR A 50 6.89 0.36 -4.72
N PRO A 51 7.58 0.32 -5.88
CA PRO A 51 7.08 0.87 -7.15
C PRO A 51 5.71 0.33 -7.58
N SER A 52 5.47 -0.97 -7.36
CA SER A 52 4.23 -1.67 -7.76
C SER A 52 2.99 -1.31 -6.94
N LYS A 53 3.11 -0.44 -5.93
CA LYS A 53 2.00 0.00 -5.07
C LYS A 53 1.59 1.45 -5.29
N ASN A 54 2.19 2.13 -6.26
CA ASN A 54 1.76 3.46 -6.66
C ASN A 54 0.41 3.36 -7.36
N MET A 55 -0.59 4.07 -6.82
CA MET A 55 -1.93 4.12 -7.40
C MET A 55 -2.32 5.58 -7.58
N CYS A 56 -2.30 6.01 -8.84
CA CYS A 56 -2.95 7.18 -9.39
C CYS A 56 -2.81 7.07 -10.90
N ASP A 57 -3.91 7.18 -11.65
CA ASP A 57 -3.88 7.08 -13.11
C ASP A 57 -3.43 8.40 -13.77
N ASP A 58 -3.27 9.46 -12.97
CA ASP A 58 -2.78 10.76 -13.41
C ASP A 58 -1.26 10.85 -13.20
N GLU A 59 -0.52 10.51 -14.25
CA GLU A 59 0.94 10.57 -14.26
C GLU A 59 1.49 11.98 -14.00
N LYS A 60 0.77 13.03 -14.41
CA LYS A 60 1.20 14.42 -14.19
C LYS A 60 1.09 14.78 -12.71
N TYR A 61 -0.01 14.38 -12.08
CA TYR A 61 -0.19 14.58 -10.64
C TYR A 61 0.84 13.79 -9.83
N LEU A 62 1.17 12.57 -10.24
CA LEU A 62 2.24 11.79 -9.64
C LEU A 62 3.62 12.44 -9.79
N ALA A 63 3.95 12.94 -10.98
CA ALA A 63 5.21 13.64 -11.23
C ALA A 63 5.31 14.91 -10.37
N TYR A 64 4.22 15.68 -10.29
CA TYR A 64 4.11 16.86 -9.43
C TYR A 64 4.33 16.51 -7.95
N LEU A 65 3.63 15.50 -7.41
CA LEU A 65 3.80 15.08 -6.02
C LEU A 65 5.24 14.65 -5.73
N ARG A 66 5.87 13.90 -6.64
CA ARG A 66 7.28 13.49 -6.46
C ARG A 66 8.22 14.69 -6.42
N GLN A 67 8.02 15.69 -7.28
CA GLN A 67 8.79 16.92 -7.27
C GLN A 67 8.59 17.70 -5.96
N VAL A 68 7.35 17.83 -5.47
CA VAL A 68 7.05 18.58 -4.25
C VAL A 68 7.68 17.95 -3.01
N PHE A 69 7.78 16.62 -2.97
CA PHE A 69 8.32 15.88 -1.82
C PHE A 69 9.76 15.38 -2.02
N ASP A 70 10.46 15.84 -3.07
CA ASP A 70 11.83 15.42 -3.41
C ASP A 70 12.00 13.88 -3.48
N ILE A 71 11.00 13.19 -4.02
CA ILE A 71 11.01 11.73 -4.17
C ILE A 71 11.61 11.37 -5.52
N THR A 72 12.76 10.69 -5.50
CA THR A 72 13.41 10.17 -6.71
C THR A 72 12.44 9.29 -7.49
N GLN A 73 12.36 9.51 -8.81
CA GLN A 73 11.59 8.61 -9.67
C GLN A 73 12.24 7.21 -9.64
N PRO A 74 11.44 6.15 -9.47
CA PRO A 74 11.96 4.78 -9.51
C PRO A 74 12.51 4.42 -10.89
#